data_AF-A0A660TQF2-F1
#
_entry.id   AF-A0A660TQF2-F1
#
_cell.length_a   1.000
_cell.length_b   1.000
_cell.length_c   1.000
_cell.angle_alpha   90.00
_cell.angle_beta   90.00
_cell.angle_gamma   90.00
#
_symmetry.space_group_name_H-M   'P 1'
#
loop_
_entity.id
_entity.type
_entity.pdbx_description
1 polymer ?
#
loop_
_entity_poly.entity_id
_entity_poly.type
_entity_poly.pdbx_seq_one_letter_code
_entity_poly.pdbx_strand_id
1 'polypeptide(L)' 'MLVLSSFLFSVALFAEVDYFKTLGIQKPSKEIEAVDFSVVSMDGQEVNLKDFKGKVIFLNFWATWCGPCKMEVK' A
#
# COMPACT_ATOMS: atom_id res chain seq x y z
N MET A 1 -22.02 -2.44 -33.68
CA MET A 1 -20.79 -1.67 -33.99
C MET A 1 -20.63 -0.41 -33.15
N LEU A 2 -21.64 0.46 -33.05
CA LEU A 2 -21.58 1.65 -32.17
C LEU A 2 -21.46 1.30 -30.67
N VAL A 3 -22.21 0.29 -30.18
CA VAL A 3 -22.16 -0.14 -28.78
C VAL A 3 -20.81 -0.72 -28.37
N LEU A 4 -20.13 -1.41 -29.30
CA LEU A 4 -18.79 -1.97 -29.05
C LEU A 4 -17.74 -0.85 -28.93
N SER A 5 -17.88 0.20 -29.76
CA SER A 5 -17.01 1.37 -29.72
C SER A 5 -17.20 2.20 -28.44
N SER A 6 -18.43 2.39 -27.96
CA SER A 6 -18.68 3.07 -26.69
C SER A 6 -18.27 2.24 -25.46
N PHE A 7 -18.37 0.92 -25.51
CA PHE A 7 -17.86 0.04 -24.46
C PHE A 7 -16.31 0.08 -24.40
N LEU A 8 -15.65 0.07 -25.55
CA LEU A 8 -14.18 0.22 -25.63
C LEU A 8 -13.70 1.60 -25.16
N PHE A 9 -14.44 2.67 -25.47
CA PHE A 9 -14.12 4.02 -25.03
C PHE A 9 -14.28 4.21 -23.52
N SER A 10 -15.30 3.56 -22.93
CA SER A 10 -15.48 3.56 -21.47
C SER A 10 -14.39 2.74 -20.76
N VAL A 11 -14.01 1.57 -21.30
CA VAL A 11 -12.92 0.75 -20.74
C VAL A 11 -11.56 1.48 -20.79
N ALA A 12 -11.29 2.24 -21.85
CA ALA A 12 -10.06 3.03 -21.97
C ALA A 12 -9.94 4.17 -20.94
N LEU A 13 -11.06 4.71 -20.44
CA LEU A 13 -11.07 5.74 -19.39
C LEU A 13 -10.88 5.16 -17.97
N PHE A 14 -11.13 3.86 -17.79
CA PHE A 14 -10.84 3.14 -16.54
C PHE A 14 -9.44 2.50 -16.51
N ALA A 15 -8.65 2.68 -17.57
CA ALA A 15 -7.28 2.18 -17.64
C ALA A 15 -6.37 2.96 -16.69
N GLU A 16 -6.24 2.41 -15.48
CA GLU A 16 -5.02 2.37 -14.66
C GLU A 16 -4.28 3.71 -14.45
N VAL A 17 -4.90 4.64 -13.73
CA VAL A 17 -4.10 5.65 -13.02
C VAL A 17 -3.28 4.92 -11.95
N ASP A 18 -1.99 4.69 -12.23
CA ASP A 18 -1.04 4.17 -11.24
C ASP A 18 -0.81 5.23 -10.17
N TYR A 19 -1.71 5.24 -9.19
CA TYR A 19 -1.74 6.22 -8.10
C TYR A 19 -0.41 6.22 -7.34
N PHE A 20 0.24 5.08 -7.17
CA PHE A 20 1.53 4.97 -6.50
C PHE A 20 2.63 5.71 -7.26
N LYS A 21 2.65 5.61 -8.59
CA LYS A 21 3.58 6.36 -9.42
C LYS A 21 3.35 7.87 -9.31
N THR A 22 2.10 8.32 -9.29
CA THR A 22 1.77 9.75 -9.12
C THR A 22 2.13 10.29 -7.74
N LEU A 23 2.08 9.43 -6.71
CA LEU A 23 2.54 9.74 -5.37
C LEU A 23 4.07 9.69 -5.21
N GLY A 24 4.82 9.36 -6.26
CA GLY A 24 6.28 9.21 -6.20
C GLY A 24 6.75 7.97 -5.44
N ILE A 25 5.87 6.99 -5.21
CA ILE A 25 6.22 5.72 -4.58
C ILE A 25 6.90 4.84 -5.64
N GLN A 26 8.16 4.51 -5.39
CA GLN A 26 8.93 3.65 -6.27
C GLN A 26 8.59 2.19 -5.98
N LYS A 27 8.08 1.49 -7.00
CA LYS A 27 7.91 0.04 -6.94
C LYS A 27 9.29 -0.64 -6.95
N PRO A 28 9.47 -1.75 -6.20
CA PRO A 28 10.69 -2.54 -6.27
C PRO A 28 10.97 -3.01 -7.71
N SER A 29 12.24 -3.10 -8.10
CA SER A 29 12.65 -3.56 -9.45
C SER A 29 12.32 -5.02 -9.71
N LYS A 30 12.15 -5.81 -8.64
CA LYS A 30 11.68 -7.20 -8.66
C LYS A 30 10.53 -7.32 -7.68
N GLU A 31 9.48 -8.04 -8.05
CA GLU A 31 8.39 -8.34 -7.14
C GLU A 31 8.91 -9.27 -6.02
N ILE A 32 8.70 -8.84 -4.78
CA ILE A 32 9.12 -9.54 -3.57
C ILE A 32 7.88 -9.67 -2.68
N GLU A 33 7.55 -10.90 -2.32
CA GLU A 33 6.53 -11.17 -1.32
C GLU A 33 6.98 -10.61 0.04
N ALA A 34 6.09 -9.87 0.70
CA ALA A 34 6.35 -9.37 2.04
C ALA A 34 6.59 -10.54 3.00
N VAL A 35 7.70 -10.50 3.74
CA VAL A 35 8.03 -11.52 4.74
C VAL A 35 6.99 -11.48 5.85
N ASP A 36 6.38 -12.63 6.13
CA ASP A 36 5.39 -12.74 7.20
C ASP A 36 6.05 -12.54 8.57
N PHE A 37 5.37 -11.85 9.46
CA PHE A 37 5.80 -11.64 10.84
C PHE A 37 4.59 -11.47 11.77
N SER A 38 4.79 -11.85 13.04
CA SER A 38 3.88 -11.55 14.14
C SER A 38 4.53 -10.57 15.11
N VAL A 39 3.76 -9.61 15.60
CA VAL A 39 4.16 -8.70 16.68
C VAL A 39 3.10 -8.65 17.76
N VAL A 40 3.51 -8.33 18.98
CA VAL A 40 2.58 -8.06 20.08
C VAL A 40 2.31 -6.56 20.11
N SER A 41 1.05 -6.17 20.02
CA SER A 41 0.62 -4.77 20.11
C SER A 41 0.79 -4.22 21.53
N MET A 42 0.65 -2.91 21.69
CA MET A 42 0.70 -2.27 23.00
C MET A 42 -0.42 -2.75 23.95
N ASP A 43 -1.52 -3.27 23.39
CA ASP A 43 -2.65 -3.82 24.13
C ASP A 43 -2.49 -5.32 24.42
N GLY A 44 -1.33 -5.91 24.09
CA GLY A 44 -1.03 -7.33 24.33
C GLY A 44 -1.63 -8.30 23.31
N GLN A 45 -2.22 -7.80 22.22
CA GLN A 45 -2.79 -8.65 21.17
C GLN A 45 -1.70 -9.05 20.16
N GLU A 46 -1.76 -10.30 19.69
CA GLU A 46 -0.93 -10.72 18.56
C GLU A 46 -1.49 -10.15 17.26
N VAL A 47 -0.63 -9.53 16.45
CA VAL A 47 -0.96 -9.00 15.13
C VAL A 47 -0.05 -9.70 14.12
N ASN A 48 -0.63 -10.36 13.13
CA ASN A 48 0.10 -11.04 12.08
C ASN A 48 -0.07 -10.34 10.73
N LEU A 49 1.01 -10.19 9.97
CA LEU A 49 1.00 -9.50 8.68
C LEU A 49 0.05 -10.16 7.67
N LYS A 50 -0.08 -11.50 7.69
CA LYS A 50 -0.93 -12.25 6.76
C LYS A 50 -2.42 -11.87 6.87
N ASP A 51 -2.86 -11.38 8.02
CA ASP A 51 -4.25 -10.98 8.26
C ASP A 51 -4.65 -9.74 7.42
N PHE A 52 -3.65 -9.04 6.87
CA PHE A 52 -3.83 -7.89 5.98
C PHE A 52 -3.67 -8.22 4.49
N LYS A 53 -3.49 -9.49 4.11
CA LYS A 53 -3.38 -9.89 2.69
C LYS A 53 -4.58 -9.38 1.88
N GLY A 54 -4.29 -8.81 0.71
CA GLY A 54 -5.29 -8.20 -0.17
C GLY A 54 -5.65 -6.75 0.17
N LYS A 55 -5.11 -6.18 1.25
CA LYS A 55 -5.26 -4.77 1.59
C LYS A 55 -3.98 -4.00 1.27
N VAL A 56 -4.13 -2.76 0.81
CA VAL A 56 -3.01 -1.81 0.76
C VAL A 56 -2.78 -1.30 2.17
N ILE A 57 -1.60 -1.57 2.73
CA ILE A 57 -1.19 -1.11 4.06
C ILE A 57 0.09 -0.29 3.96
N PHE A 58 0.24 0.67 4.87
CA PHE A 58 1.45 1.47 5.02
C PHE A 58 2.13 1.09 6.34
N LEU A 59 3.36 0.58 6.27
CA LEU A 59 4.17 0.26 7.44
C LEU A 59 5.05 1.46 7.77
N ASN A 60 4.80 2.06 8.94
CA ASN A 60 5.59 3.17 9.44
C ASN A 60 6.52 2.69 10.56
N PHE A 61 7.84 2.75 10.34
CA PHE A 61 8.85 2.36 11.32
C PHE A 61 9.39 3.59 12.05
N TRP A 62 9.14 3.69 13.35
CA TRP A 62 9.59 4.80 14.18
C TRP A 62 9.95 4.31 15.59
N ALA A 63 10.57 5.20 16.38
CA ALA A 63 10.90 4.93 17.78
C ALA A 63 10.77 6.19 18.64
N THR A 64 10.56 6.02 19.95
CA THR A 64 10.35 7.12 20.91
C THR A 64 11.54 8.08 21.01
N TRP A 65 12.74 7.61 20.70
CA TRP A 65 13.98 8.39 20.67
C TRP A 65 14.28 8.97 19.28
N CYS A 66 13.49 8.67 18.25
CA CYS A 66 13.69 9.21 16.91
C CYS A 66 13.22 10.66 16.84
N GLY A 67 14.15 11.62 16.92
CA GLY A 67 13.88 13.05 16.84
C GLY A 67 13.03 13.44 15.62
N PRO A 68 13.47 13.12 14.39
CA PRO A 68 12.72 13.38 13.16
C PRO A 68 11.34 12.71 13.13
N CYS A 69 11.26 11.42 13.46
CA CYS A 69 10.00 10.67 13.41
C CYS A 69 8.93 11.30 14.30
N LYS A 70 9.28 11.74 15.52
CA LYS A 70 8.32 12.43 16.41
C LYS A 70 7.75 13.72 15.82
N MET A 71 8.44 14.37 14.90
CA MET A 71 7.93 15.55 14.20
C MET A 71 6.95 15.16 13.09
N GLU A 72 7.11 13.98 12.49
CA GLU A 72 6.23 13.44 11.43
C GLU A 72 4.90 12.94 11.99
N VAL A 73 4.88 12.35 13.20
CA VAL A 73 3.66 11.77 13.81
C VAL A 73 2.80 12.76 14.60
N LYS A 74 3.08 14.06 14.47
CA LYS A 74 2.50 15.10 15.33
C LYS A 74 1.18 15.66 14.80
#